data_AF-A0A925IJ29-F1
#
_entry.id   AF-A0A925IJ29-F1
#
_cell.length_a   1.000
_cell.length_b   1.000
_cell.length_c   1.000
_cell.angle_alpha   90.00
_cell.angle_beta   90.00
_cell.angle_gamma   90.00
#
_symmetry.space_group_name_H-M   'P 1'
#
loop_
_entity.id
_entity.type
_entity.pdbx_description
1 polymer ?
#
loop_
_entity_poly.entity_id
_entity_poly.type
_entity_poly.pdbx_seq_one_letter_code
_entity_poly.pdbx_strand_id
1 'polypeptide(L)'
;MKRLILLGYITGSLFVSCNAVIGFAQQKIDPGYILINNLSYLPNDTLKADFYLPVNYKKQKNPVLVFIDGLGSDFRKWDHYRAWAQFAAGEGFVSVIYSSRKNYATQSFDGLLNFIASGVDTYFTDLNRVAVYAGSGNVMLGLPLANSDTRIKAALIYYGTARMESFRPDLPVLLVRAGLDNVQLNKDLDSLAFKALTANAPYTITNFNTAVHAFEDFTTNRISKQFVKSSLNFLRENMLDLVQEDLSKHTMEIIAMRELYRANWTAALEAYRKVLQKDSANNEAERQLGNISIELKNYETALLYYNNALAHGNWRKGEIARQKLLAYTKLDNIDAAVMEMHILNKIGWFKESDYAGKEAYINIIKSEAYKKFITGH
;
A
#
# COMPACT_ATOMS: atom_id res chain seq x y z
N MET A 1 36.75 -44.01 16.72
CA MET A 1 35.58 -43.84 15.83
C MET A 1 34.79 -42.64 16.34
N LYS A 2 34.38 -41.72 15.43
CA LYS A 2 33.71 -40.41 15.64
C LYS A 2 34.63 -39.18 15.73
N ARG A 3 34.69 -38.50 14.57
CA ARG A 3 35.33 -37.22 14.25
C ARG A 3 34.57 -36.08 14.93
N LEU A 4 35.30 -35.21 15.63
CA LEU A 4 34.87 -33.84 15.93
C LEU A 4 35.31 -32.98 14.74
N ILE A 5 34.36 -32.42 13.99
CA ILE A 5 34.64 -31.43 12.94
C ILE A 5 34.57 -30.06 13.61
N LEU A 6 35.73 -29.45 13.80
CA LEU A 6 35.90 -28.05 14.15
C LEU A 6 35.81 -27.24 12.85
N LEU A 7 34.71 -26.51 12.63
CA LEU A 7 34.58 -25.54 11.54
C LEU A 7 34.76 -24.15 12.12
N GLY A 8 35.98 -23.60 11.97
CA GLY A 8 36.28 -22.22 12.27
C GLY A 8 35.62 -21.30 11.25
N TYR A 9 34.77 -20.39 11.72
CA TYR A 9 34.29 -19.25 10.95
C TYR A 9 35.37 -18.17 10.96
N ILE A 10 36.12 -18.04 9.86
CA ILE A 10 36.91 -16.85 9.54
C ILE A 10 36.12 -16.08 8.49
N THR A 11 35.33 -15.09 8.90
CA THR A 11 34.74 -14.10 8.00
C THR A 11 35.70 -12.92 7.83
N GLY A 12 36.77 -13.15 7.08
CA GLY A 12 37.59 -12.07 6.53
C GLY A 12 36.85 -11.44 5.36
N SER A 13 36.11 -10.36 5.59
CA SER A 13 35.64 -9.49 4.52
C SER A 13 36.80 -8.60 4.08
N LEU A 14 37.50 -8.98 3.01
CA LEU A 14 38.39 -8.07 2.31
C LEU A 14 37.54 -6.94 1.71
N PHE A 15 37.60 -5.76 2.31
CA PHE A 15 37.26 -4.52 1.63
C PHE A 15 38.33 -4.24 0.57
N VAL A 16 38.07 -4.65 -0.66
CA VAL A 16 38.77 -4.10 -1.82
C VAL A 16 38.09 -2.78 -2.14
N SER A 17 38.67 -1.67 -1.71
CA SER A 17 38.32 -0.34 -2.17
C SER A 17 38.74 -0.21 -3.64
N CYS A 18 37.85 -0.62 -4.55
CA CYS A 18 38.00 -0.27 -5.95
C CYS A 18 37.51 1.17 -6.11
N ASN A 19 38.46 2.10 -6.20
CA ASN A 19 38.21 3.44 -6.74
C ASN A 19 37.80 3.29 -8.22
N ALA A 20 36.53 2.97 -8.47
CA ALA A 20 35.95 3.11 -9.79
C ALA A 20 35.73 4.60 -10.03
N VAL A 21 36.70 5.20 -10.72
CA VAL A 21 36.64 6.55 -11.27
C VAL A 21 35.35 6.67 -12.08
N ILE A 22 34.49 7.57 -11.63
CA ILE A 22 33.21 7.92 -12.23
C ILE A 22 33.46 8.41 -13.66
N GLY A 23 33.05 7.61 -14.64
CA GLY A 23 32.98 8.00 -16.04
C GLY A 23 31.77 8.89 -16.33
N PHE A 24 31.71 10.08 -15.72
CA PHE A 24 31.06 11.23 -16.34
C PHE A 24 32.16 11.98 -17.09
N ALA A 25 32.30 11.71 -18.39
CA ALA A 25 33.05 12.60 -19.25
C ALA A 25 32.52 14.02 -19.07
N GLN A 26 33.43 14.95 -18.81
CA GLN A 26 33.19 16.38 -18.64
C GLN A 26 32.37 16.94 -19.80
N GLN A 27 31.07 17.04 -19.60
CA GLN A 27 30.25 18.06 -20.21
C GLN A 27 29.69 18.83 -19.02
N LYS A 28 30.04 20.11 -18.89
CA LYS A 28 29.41 21.04 -17.95
C LYS A 28 27.94 21.21 -18.36
N ILE A 29 27.13 20.19 -18.07
CA ILE A 29 25.68 20.27 -18.08
C ILE A 29 25.33 20.92 -16.76
N ASP A 30 24.64 22.06 -16.83
CA ASP A 30 24.02 22.68 -15.66
C ASP A 30 23.25 21.58 -14.91
N PRO A 31 23.56 21.27 -13.63
CA PRO A 31 23.25 19.99 -12.98
C PRO A 31 21.77 19.56 -12.95
N GLY A 32 20.84 20.38 -13.45
CA GLY A 32 19.41 20.13 -13.37
C GLY A 32 18.86 20.37 -11.96
N TYR A 33 19.70 20.78 -11.00
CA TYR A 33 19.34 21.05 -9.63
C TYR A 33 20.16 22.20 -9.02
N ILE A 34 19.66 22.76 -7.91
CA ILE A 34 20.34 23.70 -7.02
C ILE A 34 20.59 23.00 -5.68
N LEU A 35 21.83 23.03 -5.18
CA LEU A 35 22.18 22.42 -3.90
C LEU A 35 22.28 23.49 -2.80
N ILE A 36 21.54 23.29 -1.71
CA ILE A 36 21.75 23.98 -0.43
C ILE A 36 22.24 22.93 0.56
N ASN A 37 23.51 23.01 0.97
CA ASN A 37 24.12 21.98 1.81
C ASN A 37 24.33 22.45 3.26
N ASN A 38 24.57 21.47 4.13
CA ASN A 38 24.97 21.65 5.53
C ASN A 38 24.01 22.52 6.36
N LEU A 39 22.71 22.43 6.07
CA LEU A 39 21.67 23.09 6.85
C LEU A 39 21.54 22.41 8.20
N SER A 40 21.66 23.17 9.29
CA SER A 40 21.26 22.68 10.61
C SER A 40 19.74 22.60 10.66
N TYR A 41 19.20 21.39 10.86
CA TYR A 41 17.75 21.18 10.91
C TYR A 41 17.22 20.95 12.34
N LEU A 42 18.12 20.80 13.32
CA LEU A 42 17.80 20.77 14.74
C LEU A 42 18.58 21.86 15.48
N PRO A 43 17.92 22.68 16.34
CA PRO A 43 18.61 23.64 17.17
C PRO A 43 19.63 22.97 18.10
N ASN A 44 20.81 23.59 18.22
CA ASN A 44 21.90 23.13 19.10
C ASN A 44 22.40 21.70 18.83
N ASP A 45 22.24 21.22 17.58
CA ASP A 45 22.75 19.92 17.15
C ASP A 45 23.79 20.08 16.02
N THR A 46 24.58 19.02 15.84
CA THR A 46 25.53 18.81 14.75
C THR A 46 24.89 18.19 13.51
N LEU A 47 23.66 17.66 13.61
CA LEU A 47 22.97 17.04 12.49
C LEU A 47 22.68 18.07 11.39
N LYS A 48 22.89 17.62 10.15
CA LYS A 48 22.79 18.44 8.96
C LYS A 48 21.91 17.79 7.89
N ALA A 49 21.35 18.62 7.03
CA ALA A 49 20.62 18.21 5.84
C ALA A 49 21.16 18.94 4.61
N ASP A 50 21.12 18.26 3.47
CA ASP A 50 21.35 18.87 2.17
C ASP A 50 20.06 18.77 1.34
N PHE A 51 19.71 19.87 0.69
CA PHE A 51 18.52 20.02 -0.14
C PHE A 51 18.96 20.16 -1.59
N TYR A 52 18.46 19.26 -2.44
CA TYR A 52 18.56 19.36 -3.89
C TYR A 52 17.22 19.87 -4.41
N LEU A 53 17.24 21.08 -4.97
CA LEU A 53 16.05 21.77 -5.44
C LEU A 53 16.02 21.72 -6.97
N PRO A 54 14.83 21.63 -7.60
CA PRO A 54 14.72 21.83 -9.05
C PRO A 54 15.23 23.22 -9.46
N VAL A 55 15.82 23.36 -10.66
CA VAL A 55 16.34 24.68 -11.13
C VAL A 55 15.29 25.80 -11.15
N ASN A 56 14.01 25.43 -11.29
CA ASN A 56 12.86 26.32 -11.32
C ASN A 56 12.00 26.22 -10.05
N TYR A 57 12.55 25.76 -8.92
CA TYR A 57 11.79 25.47 -7.70
C TYR A 57 10.94 26.65 -7.20
N LYS A 58 11.38 27.90 -7.42
CA LYS A 58 10.65 29.10 -6.99
C LYS A 58 9.35 29.38 -7.76
N LYS A 59 9.05 28.65 -8.84
CA LYS A 59 7.85 28.89 -9.65
C LYS A 59 6.58 28.30 -9.04
N GLN A 60 6.71 27.27 -8.20
CA GLN A 60 5.59 26.54 -7.61
C GLN A 60 6.07 25.75 -6.38
N LYS A 61 5.15 25.29 -5.53
CA LYS A 61 5.49 24.31 -4.50
C LYS A 61 5.77 22.95 -5.15
N ASN A 62 6.85 22.30 -4.73
CA ASN A 62 7.37 21.07 -5.32
C ASN A 62 7.22 19.89 -4.34
N PRO A 63 6.92 18.68 -4.84
CA PRO A 63 6.86 17.50 -3.98
C PRO A 63 8.22 17.25 -3.32
N VAL A 64 8.19 16.72 -2.10
CA VAL A 64 9.39 16.45 -1.30
C VAL A 64 9.70 14.96 -1.32
N LEU A 65 10.96 14.60 -1.54
CA LEU A 65 11.45 13.23 -1.37
C LEU A 65 12.55 13.20 -0.32
N VAL A 66 12.28 12.55 0.82
CA VAL A 66 13.25 12.41 1.91
C VAL A 66 13.92 11.04 1.83
N PHE A 67 15.25 11.02 1.77
CA PHE A 67 16.05 9.80 1.88
C PHE A 67 16.29 9.50 3.34
N ILE A 68 15.60 8.51 3.88
CA ILE A 68 15.69 8.14 5.31
C ILE A 68 17.14 7.80 5.65
N ASP A 69 17.71 8.35 6.71
CA ASP A 69 18.94 7.81 7.33
C ASP A 69 18.54 7.08 8.60
N GLY A 70 18.22 5.79 8.49
CA GLY A 70 17.90 4.94 9.63
C GLY A 70 19.16 4.41 10.35
N LEU A 71 20.31 4.43 9.67
CA LEU A 71 21.54 3.82 10.18
C LEU A 71 22.38 4.80 11.01
N GLY A 72 22.06 6.09 10.97
CA GLY A 72 22.82 7.15 11.65
C GLY A 72 24.22 7.30 11.09
N SER A 73 24.35 7.22 9.77
CA SER A 73 25.62 7.08 9.07
C SER A 73 25.99 8.30 8.21
N ASP A 74 25.17 9.36 8.26
CA ASP A 74 25.37 10.59 7.50
C ASP A 74 25.37 10.32 5.99
N PHE A 75 24.20 9.92 5.48
CA PHE A 75 23.97 9.57 4.07
C PHE A 75 24.36 10.69 3.10
N ARG A 76 24.51 11.93 3.57
CA ARG A 76 25.02 13.03 2.77
C ARG A 76 26.43 12.79 2.23
N LYS A 77 27.21 11.94 2.90
CA LYS A 77 28.56 11.57 2.49
C LYS A 77 28.59 10.47 1.44
N TRP A 78 27.46 9.81 1.16
CA TRP A 78 27.40 8.62 0.32
C TRP A 78 26.97 8.99 -1.11
N ASP A 79 27.79 8.64 -2.10
CA ASP A 79 27.55 8.99 -3.51
C ASP A 79 26.20 8.48 -4.04
N HIS A 80 25.81 7.26 -3.65
CA HIS A 80 24.52 6.66 -3.99
C HIS A 80 23.35 7.60 -3.70
N TYR A 81 23.23 8.06 -2.45
CA TYR A 81 22.12 8.91 -2.01
C TYR A 81 22.18 10.29 -2.65
N ARG A 82 23.39 10.84 -2.87
CA ARG A 82 23.54 12.10 -3.61
C ARG A 82 23.07 11.96 -5.05
N ALA A 83 23.47 10.91 -5.77
CA ALA A 83 23.08 10.69 -7.15
C ALA A 83 21.55 10.53 -7.30
N TRP A 84 20.92 9.76 -6.40
CA TRP A 84 19.47 9.61 -6.35
C TRP A 84 18.75 10.94 -6.09
N ALA A 85 19.22 11.74 -5.12
CA ALA A 85 18.64 13.03 -4.79
C ALA A 85 18.81 14.07 -5.91
N GLN A 86 19.96 14.08 -6.58
CA GLN A 86 20.21 14.91 -7.76
C GLN A 86 19.29 14.54 -8.92
N PHE A 87 19.13 13.24 -9.19
CA PHE A 87 18.24 12.76 -10.25
C PHE A 87 16.78 13.13 -9.95
N ALA A 88 16.32 12.89 -8.73
CA ALA A 88 14.97 13.26 -8.31
C ALA A 88 14.73 14.79 -8.37
N ALA A 89 15.74 15.61 -8.05
CA ALA A 89 15.66 17.06 -8.20
C ALA A 89 15.59 17.53 -9.66
N GLY A 90 16.36 16.90 -10.56
CA GLY A 90 16.21 17.11 -12.01
C GLY A 90 14.83 16.72 -12.54
N GLU A 91 14.16 15.80 -11.84
CA GLU A 91 12.79 15.36 -12.09
C GLU A 91 11.75 16.19 -11.29
N GLY A 92 12.13 17.32 -10.68
CA GLY A 92 11.17 18.27 -10.10
C GLY A 92 10.80 18.02 -8.64
N PHE A 93 11.52 17.15 -7.92
CA PHE A 93 11.36 16.98 -6.47
C PHE A 93 12.31 17.87 -5.67
N VAL A 94 11.86 18.41 -4.54
CA VAL A 94 12.78 18.85 -3.49
C VAL A 94 13.29 17.60 -2.79
N SER A 95 14.53 17.22 -3.06
CA SER A 95 15.13 16.00 -2.52
C SER A 95 16.00 16.31 -1.32
N VAL A 96 15.77 15.60 -0.21
CA VAL A 96 16.42 15.88 1.08
C VAL A 96 17.18 14.65 1.55
N ILE A 97 18.49 14.81 1.71
CA ILE A 97 19.38 13.86 2.38
C ILE A 97 19.78 14.47 3.72
N TYR A 98 19.94 13.64 4.76
CA TYR A 98 20.28 14.15 6.08
C TYR A 98 21.13 13.15 6.85
N SER A 99 21.80 13.63 7.90
CA SER A 99 22.43 12.79 8.91
C SER A 99 21.44 12.56 10.05
N SER A 100 21.32 11.33 10.55
CA SER A 100 20.53 11.06 11.76
C SER A 100 21.39 10.58 12.93
N ARG A 101 20.80 10.57 14.13
CA ARG A 101 21.39 9.90 15.29
C ARG A 101 21.05 8.41 15.23
N LYS A 102 22.06 7.55 15.29
CA LYS A 102 21.94 6.07 15.20
C LYS A 102 20.85 5.46 16.09
N ASN A 103 20.68 5.96 17.32
CA ASN A 103 19.67 5.44 18.28
C ASN A 103 18.42 6.32 18.40
N TYR A 104 18.36 7.42 17.64
CA TYR A 104 17.26 8.40 17.69
C TYR A 104 16.86 8.82 16.27
N ALA A 105 16.82 7.85 15.35
CA ALA A 105 16.52 8.09 13.95
C ALA A 105 15.10 8.67 13.78
N THR A 106 14.13 8.20 14.55
CA THR A 106 12.75 8.74 14.59
C THR A 106 12.73 10.21 14.97
N GLN A 107 13.35 10.59 16.09
CA GLN A 107 13.39 11.99 16.54
C GLN A 107 14.16 12.87 15.56
N SER A 108 15.21 12.33 14.94
CA SER A 108 15.98 13.01 13.90
C SER A 108 15.11 13.27 12.67
N PHE A 109 14.31 12.28 12.27
CA PHE A 109 13.36 12.39 11.15
C PHE A 109 12.23 13.38 11.45
N ASP A 110 11.62 13.31 12.64
CA ASP A 110 10.61 14.27 13.07
C ASP A 110 11.13 15.71 13.07
N GLY A 111 12.35 15.90 13.59
CA GLY A 111 13.05 17.18 13.56
C GLY A 111 13.24 17.70 12.14
N LEU A 112 13.65 16.82 11.22
CA LEU A 112 13.81 17.17 9.81
C LEU A 112 12.49 17.57 9.16
N LEU A 113 11.41 16.81 9.38
CA LEU A 113 10.09 17.15 8.82
C LEU A 113 9.58 18.48 9.37
N ASN A 114 9.80 18.76 10.66
CA ASN A 114 9.47 20.06 11.25
C ASN A 114 10.30 21.20 10.65
N PHE A 115 11.59 20.97 10.38
CA PHE A 115 12.44 21.92 9.70
C PHE A 115 11.95 22.21 8.27
N ILE A 116 11.63 21.17 7.50
CA ILE A 116 11.04 21.30 6.15
C ILE A 116 9.74 22.10 6.21
N ALA A 117 8.87 21.80 7.19
CA ALA A 117 7.60 22.50 7.38
C ALA A 117 7.77 23.98 7.74
N SER A 118 8.79 24.31 8.55
CA SER A 118 9.11 25.70 8.89
C SER A 118 9.74 26.48 7.74
N GLY A 119 10.33 25.78 6.76
CA GLY A 119 11.04 26.34 5.62
C GLY A 119 10.26 26.33 4.31
N VAL A 120 8.94 26.14 4.35
CA VAL A 120 8.09 25.96 3.15
C VAL A 120 8.30 27.05 2.11
N ASP A 121 8.31 28.32 2.52
CA ASP A 121 8.45 29.44 1.59
C ASP A 121 9.90 29.64 1.12
N THR A 122 10.87 29.19 1.93
CA THR A 122 12.31 29.26 1.58
C THR A 122 12.66 28.23 0.52
N TYR A 123 12.15 27.01 0.66
CA TYR A 123 12.50 25.86 -0.16
C TYR A 123 11.42 25.49 -1.19
N PHE A 124 10.29 26.21 -1.20
CA PHE A 124 9.12 25.97 -2.04
C PHE A 124 8.68 24.50 -2.01
N THR A 125 8.55 23.97 -0.79
CA THR A 125 8.14 22.58 -0.56
C THR A 125 6.63 22.46 -0.48
N ASP A 126 6.10 21.35 -0.99
CA ASP A 126 4.71 20.98 -0.85
C ASP A 126 4.55 19.93 0.24
N LEU A 127 4.03 20.35 1.39
CA LEU A 127 3.82 19.46 2.54
C LEU A 127 2.66 18.48 2.35
N ASN A 128 1.80 18.69 1.34
CA ASN A 128 0.78 17.71 0.97
C ASN A 128 1.35 16.63 0.05
N ARG A 129 2.61 16.74 -0.37
CA ARG A 129 3.27 15.81 -1.30
C ARG A 129 4.65 15.44 -0.79
N VAL A 130 4.71 14.85 0.41
CA VAL A 130 5.94 14.36 1.03
C VAL A 130 6.01 12.83 0.90
N ALA A 131 7.07 12.34 0.27
CA ALA A 131 7.40 10.94 0.17
C ALA A 131 8.74 10.62 0.84
N VAL A 132 8.95 9.33 1.11
CA VAL A 132 10.24 8.83 1.60
C VAL A 132 10.82 7.77 0.67
N TYR A 133 12.15 7.69 0.66
CA TYR A 133 12.91 6.60 0.07
C TYR A 133 13.66 5.83 1.16
N ALA A 134 13.58 4.50 1.10
CA ALA A 134 14.43 3.61 1.89
C ALA A 134 14.86 2.40 1.04
N GLY A 135 16.17 2.14 1.00
CA GLY A 135 16.76 0.99 0.30
C GLY A 135 17.56 0.07 1.23
N SER A 136 17.62 -1.22 0.92
CA SER A 136 18.40 -2.23 1.67
C SER A 136 18.03 -2.26 3.17
N GLY A 137 19.02 -2.39 4.06
CA GLY A 137 18.84 -2.41 5.51
C GLY A 137 18.15 -1.16 6.08
N ASN A 138 18.14 -0.05 5.34
CA ASN A 138 17.45 1.17 5.76
C ASN A 138 15.91 1.01 5.80
N VAL A 139 15.37 0.03 5.05
CA VAL A 139 13.94 -0.27 5.04
C VAL A 139 13.44 -0.67 6.43
N MET A 140 14.29 -1.32 7.25
CA MET A 140 13.94 -1.74 8.61
C MET A 140 13.41 -0.61 9.50
N LEU A 141 13.86 0.64 9.26
CA LEU A 141 13.36 1.83 9.94
C LEU A 141 12.49 2.70 9.04
N GLY A 142 12.87 2.86 7.77
CA GLY A 142 12.17 3.75 6.85
C GLY A 142 10.72 3.36 6.58
N LEU A 143 10.43 2.06 6.42
CA LEU A 143 9.06 1.63 6.17
C LEU A 143 8.16 1.79 7.41
N PRO A 144 8.55 1.34 8.62
CA PRO A 144 7.76 1.62 9.82
C PRO A 144 7.52 3.11 10.07
N LEU A 145 8.52 3.97 9.85
CA LEU A 145 8.39 5.42 9.98
C LEU A 145 7.32 5.98 9.03
N ALA A 146 7.42 5.67 7.74
CA ALA A 146 6.42 6.07 6.74
C ALA A 146 5.01 5.59 7.13
N ASN A 147 4.92 4.35 7.61
CA ASN A 147 3.66 3.73 8.02
C ASN A 147 3.08 4.32 9.31
N SER A 148 3.86 5.03 10.12
CA SER A 148 3.36 5.67 11.34
C SER A 148 3.02 7.16 11.18
N ASP A 149 3.59 7.82 10.18
CA ASP A 149 3.54 9.27 10.05
C ASP A 149 2.64 9.73 8.90
N THR A 150 1.49 10.32 9.26
CA THR A 150 0.48 10.79 8.31
C THR A 150 0.92 11.98 7.44
N ARG A 151 2.05 12.64 7.78
CA ARG A 151 2.69 13.63 6.91
C ARG A 151 3.23 12.97 5.64
N ILE A 152 3.56 11.68 5.69
CA ILE A 152 4.06 10.92 4.54
C ILE A 152 2.89 10.38 3.72
N LYS A 153 2.92 10.68 2.42
CA LYS A 153 1.86 10.42 1.45
C LYS A 153 2.19 9.28 0.49
N ALA A 154 3.46 8.94 0.33
CA ALA A 154 3.90 7.78 -0.42
C ALA A 154 5.30 7.32 0.01
N ALA A 155 5.67 6.07 -0.28
CA ALA A 155 7.00 5.56 0.01
C ALA A 155 7.58 4.72 -1.14
N LEU A 156 8.90 4.84 -1.34
CA LEU A 156 9.71 3.97 -2.18
C LEU A 156 10.55 3.04 -1.31
N ILE A 157 10.32 1.73 -1.45
CA ILE A 157 10.98 0.69 -0.67
C ILE A 157 11.78 -0.20 -1.63
N TYR A 158 13.10 -0.10 -1.58
CA TYR A 158 14.00 -0.75 -2.52
C TYR A 158 14.74 -1.92 -1.88
N TYR A 159 14.53 -3.12 -2.42
CA TYR A 159 15.26 -4.37 -2.10
C TYR A 159 15.59 -4.54 -0.60
N GLY A 160 14.63 -4.25 0.27
CA GLY A 160 14.80 -4.29 1.71
C GLY A 160 13.50 -4.67 2.41
N THR A 161 13.62 -5.15 3.64
CA THR A 161 12.46 -5.65 4.41
C THR A 161 12.38 -4.98 5.78
N ALA A 162 11.19 -5.04 6.37
CA ALA A 162 10.93 -4.57 7.72
C ALA A 162 9.90 -5.47 8.41
N ARG A 163 9.94 -5.49 9.74
CA ARG A 163 8.88 -6.09 10.53
C ARG A 163 7.72 -5.11 10.64
N MET A 164 6.58 -5.48 10.08
CA MET A 164 5.35 -4.69 10.09
C MET A 164 4.27 -5.41 10.90
N GLU A 165 3.72 -4.72 11.90
CA GLU A 165 2.58 -5.20 12.69
C GLU A 165 1.24 -4.77 12.07
N SER A 166 1.21 -3.64 11.37
CA SER A 166 0.05 -3.12 10.66
C SER A 166 0.48 -2.34 9.42
N PHE A 167 -0.46 -2.13 8.50
CA PHE A 167 -0.27 -1.34 7.29
C PHE A 167 -1.30 -0.23 7.24
N ARG A 168 -0.85 0.97 6.88
CA ARG A 168 -1.72 2.11 6.63
C ARG A 168 -2.57 1.86 5.36
N PRO A 169 -3.90 2.00 5.44
CA PRO A 169 -4.77 1.83 4.27
C PRO A 169 -4.65 2.99 3.27
N ASP A 170 -4.04 4.11 3.67
CA ASP A 170 -3.95 5.38 2.95
C ASP A 170 -2.52 5.71 2.49
N LEU A 171 -1.56 4.80 2.64
CA LEU A 171 -0.15 5.03 2.29
C LEU A 171 0.27 4.20 1.08
N PRO A 172 0.22 4.77 -0.14
CA PRO A 172 0.80 4.15 -1.31
C PRO A 172 2.28 3.81 -1.12
N VAL A 173 2.63 2.55 -1.34
CA VAL A 173 4.03 2.08 -1.27
C VAL A 173 4.41 1.37 -2.57
N LEU A 174 5.53 1.79 -3.17
CA LEU A 174 6.18 1.02 -4.22
C LEU A 174 7.27 0.15 -3.61
N LEU A 175 7.08 -1.17 -3.64
CA LEU A 175 8.05 -2.17 -3.24
C LEU A 175 8.80 -2.69 -4.47
N VAL A 176 10.09 -2.37 -4.57
CA VAL A 176 10.97 -2.79 -5.67
C VAL A 176 11.82 -3.96 -5.23
N ARG A 177 11.68 -5.09 -5.92
CA ARG A 177 12.44 -6.32 -5.70
C ARG A 177 13.55 -6.46 -6.74
N ALA A 178 14.78 -6.70 -6.29
CA ALA A 178 15.92 -7.03 -7.15
C ALA A 178 16.02 -8.56 -7.33
N GLY A 179 15.77 -9.05 -8.54
CA GLY A 179 15.54 -10.48 -8.76
C GLY A 179 16.75 -11.38 -8.60
N LEU A 180 17.96 -10.85 -8.78
CA LEU A 180 19.24 -11.54 -8.59
C LEU A 180 19.89 -11.23 -7.23
N ASP A 181 19.14 -10.63 -6.32
CA ASP A 181 19.59 -10.35 -4.96
C ASP A 181 19.66 -11.62 -4.10
N ASN A 182 20.19 -11.49 -2.88
CA ASN A 182 20.29 -12.54 -1.89
C ASN A 182 18.96 -13.28 -1.71
N VAL A 183 19.02 -14.61 -1.79
CA VAL A 183 17.82 -15.48 -1.76
C VAL A 183 17.01 -15.30 -0.47
N GLN A 184 17.66 -15.14 0.68
CA GLN A 184 16.95 -14.97 1.94
C GLN A 184 16.25 -13.61 2.01
N LEU A 185 16.94 -12.54 1.61
CA LEU A 185 16.36 -11.21 1.51
C LEU A 185 15.14 -11.19 0.58
N ASN A 186 15.23 -11.86 -0.58
CA ASN A 186 14.11 -11.98 -1.50
C ASN A 186 12.92 -12.75 -0.91
N LYS A 187 13.15 -13.82 -0.13
CA LYS A 187 12.08 -14.51 0.61
C LYS A 187 11.42 -13.59 1.65
N ASP A 188 12.21 -12.78 2.36
CA ASP A 188 11.69 -11.87 3.39
C ASP A 188 10.89 -10.71 2.76
N LEU A 189 11.31 -10.25 1.58
CA LEU A 189 10.57 -9.30 0.73
C LEU A 189 9.24 -9.89 0.25
N ASP A 190 9.24 -11.13 -0.25
CA ASP A 190 8.03 -11.81 -0.71
C ASP A 190 7.03 -11.99 0.47
N SER A 191 7.54 -12.27 1.68
CA SER A 191 6.73 -12.32 2.91
C SER A 191 6.13 -10.96 3.28
N LEU A 192 6.90 -9.88 3.19
CA LEU A 192 6.42 -8.51 3.41
C LEU A 192 5.33 -8.15 2.40
N ALA A 193 5.55 -8.42 1.12
CA ALA A 193 4.59 -8.19 0.05
C ALA A 193 3.27 -8.95 0.30
N PHE A 194 3.36 -10.24 0.64
CA PHE A 194 2.18 -11.06 0.96
C PHE A 194 1.38 -10.49 2.14
N LYS A 195 2.06 -10.04 3.20
CA LYS A 195 1.41 -9.41 4.36
C LYS A 195 0.72 -8.10 4.00
N ALA A 196 1.34 -7.26 3.17
CA ALA A 196 0.75 -6.00 2.72
C ALA A 196 -0.51 -6.22 1.89
N LEU A 197 -0.47 -7.16 0.93
CA LEU A 197 -1.63 -7.51 0.10
C LEU A 197 -2.75 -8.12 0.94
N THR A 198 -2.42 -9.00 1.89
CA THR A 198 -3.39 -9.57 2.84
C THR A 198 -4.00 -8.50 3.76
N ALA A 199 -3.28 -7.40 4.00
CA ALA A 199 -3.78 -6.26 4.75
C ALA A 199 -4.61 -5.29 3.90
N ASN A 200 -4.81 -5.59 2.60
CA ASN A 200 -5.42 -4.68 1.63
C ASN A 200 -4.74 -3.30 1.60
N ALA A 201 -3.41 -3.27 1.83
CA ALA A 201 -2.63 -2.05 1.79
C ALA A 201 -2.35 -1.63 0.34
N PRO A 202 -2.28 -0.33 0.03
CA PRO A 202 -2.10 0.18 -1.35
C PRO A 202 -0.63 0.02 -1.81
N TYR A 203 -0.18 -1.22 -1.93
CA TYR A 203 1.16 -1.58 -2.35
C TYR A 203 1.20 -1.88 -3.85
N THR A 204 2.11 -1.23 -4.56
CA THR A 204 2.55 -1.64 -5.91
C THR A 204 3.84 -2.42 -5.77
N ILE A 205 3.89 -3.64 -6.31
CA ILE A 205 5.07 -4.49 -6.23
C ILE A 205 5.67 -4.61 -7.63
N THR A 206 6.95 -4.25 -7.76
CA THR A 206 7.68 -4.36 -9.01
C THR A 206 8.87 -5.30 -8.84
N ASN A 207 8.97 -6.30 -9.72
CA ASN A 207 10.09 -7.23 -9.74
C ASN A 207 11.04 -6.91 -10.90
N PHE A 208 12.23 -6.37 -10.58
CA PHE A 208 13.30 -6.23 -11.56
C PHE A 208 14.12 -7.52 -11.58
N ASN A 209 13.63 -8.50 -12.35
CA ASN A 209 14.13 -9.88 -12.33
C ASN A 209 15.64 -10.04 -12.62
N THR A 210 16.26 -9.13 -13.37
CA THR A 210 17.70 -9.16 -13.70
C THR A 210 18.57 -8.24 -12.83
N ALA A 211 17.99 -7.53 -11.86
CA ALA A 211 18.74 -6.61 -11.01
C ALA A 211 19.43 -7.33 -9.85
N VAL A 212 20.66 -6.91 -9.54
CA VAL A 212 21.40 -7.25 -8.32
C VAL A 212 21.05 -6.27 -7.19
N HIS A 213 21.55 -6.54 -5.98
CA HIS A 213 21.45 -5.59 -4.87
C HIS A 213 22.04 -4.22 -5.25
N ALA A 214 21.34 -3.13 -4.92
CA ALA A 214 21.75 -1.77 -5.27
C ALA A 214 22.09 -1.60 -6.77
N PHE A 215 21.23 -2.16 -7.64
CA PHE A 215 21.43 -2.13 -9.09
C PHE A 215 21.58 -0.72 -9.67
N GLU A 216 21.05 0.30 -9.02
CA GLU A 216 21.22 1.70 -9.38
C GLU A 216 22.68 2.19 -9.27
N ASP A 217 23.51 1.57 -8.43
CA ASP A 217 24.93 1.92 -8.29
C ASP A 217 25.80 1.20 -9.31
N PHE A 218 25.51 -0.09 -9.53
CA PHE A 218 26.40 -0.98 -10.28
C PHE A 218 25.98 -1.18 -11.73
N THR A 219 24.70 -0.99 -12.04
CA THR A 219 24.14 -1.19 -13.38
C THR A 219 23.62 0.13 -13.90
N THR A 220 24.52 1.01 -14.35
CA THR A 220 24.17 2.31 -14.95
C THR A 220 23.59 2.17 -16.38
N ASN A 221 22.94 1.04 -16.66
CA ASN A 221 22.30 0.79 -17.95
C ASN A 221 20.97 1.56 -18.06
N ARG A 222 20.47 1.69 -19.28
CA ARG A 222 19.21 2.39 -19.59
C ARG A 222 18.02 1.87 -18.79
N ILE A 223 18.03 0.58 -18.43
CA ILE A 223 16.91 -0.07 -17.72
C ILE A 223 16.87 0.40 -16.27
N SER A 224 17.99 0.44 -15.56
CA SER A 224 18.05 0.97 -14.19
C SER A 224 17.52 2.41 -14.10
N LYS A 225 17.91 3.28 -15.05
CA LYS A 225 17.37 4.65 -15.15
C LYS A 225 15.87 4.70 -15.39
N GLN A 226 15.35 3.79 -16.23
CA GLN A 226 13.91 3.66 -16.45
C GLN A 226 13.18 3.24 -15.17
N PHE A 227 13.73 2.31 -14.39
CA PHE A 227 13.15 1.90 -13.10
C PHE A 227 13.10 3.05 -12.10
N VAL A 228 14.20 3.79 -11.93
CA VAL A 228 14.22 4.98 -11.05
C VAL A 228 13.19 6.01 -11.52
N LYS A 229 13.11 6.28 -12.83
CA LYS A 229 12.11 7.21 -13.38
C LYS A 229 10.67 6.75 -13.15
N SER A 230 10.38 5.46 -13.34
CA SER A 230 9.06 4.88 -13.05
C SER A 230 8.70 5.00 -11.58
N SER A 231 9.65 4.83 -10.67
CA SER A 231 9.43 5.02 -9.23
C SER A 231 9.11 6.47 -8.87
N LEU A 232 9.78 7.44 -9.51
CA LEU A 232 9.43 8.85 -9.33
C LEU A 232 8.05 9.18 -9.92
N ASN A 233 7.66 8.57 -11.05
CA ASN A 233 6.30 8.69 -11.57
C ASN A 233 5.26 8.13 -10.62
N PHE A 234 5.51 6.97 -10.02
CA PHE A 234 4.64 6.40 -8.99
C PHE A 234 4.40 7.42 -7.86
N LEU A 235 5.45 8.06 -7.36
CA LEU A 235 5.31 9.11 -6.34
C LEU A 235 4.47 10.30 -6.83
N ARG A 236 4.72 10.79 -8.04
CA ARG A 236 3.97 11.93 -8.60
C ARG A 236 2.48 11.65 -8.68
N GLU A 237 2.11 10.46 -9.15
CA GLU A 237 0.72 10.05 -9.34
C GLU A 237 0.03 9.79 -7.99
N ASN A 238 0.71 9.09 -7.08
CA ASN A 238 0.10 8.66 -5.83
C ASN A 238 0.03 9.75 -4.76
N MET A 239 0.80 10.84 -4.91
CA MET A 239 0.71 12.00 -4.02
C MET A 239 -0.22 13.10 -4.53
N LEU A 240 -0.93 12.90 -5.65
CA LEU A 240 -1.93 13.89 -6.08
C LEU A 240 -3.05 14.00 -5.05
N ASP A 241 -3.53 15.22 -4.81
CA ASP A 241 -4.62 15.50 -3.86
C ASP A 241 -5.84 14.61 -4.16
N LEU A 242 -6.24 14.48 -5.43
CA LEU A 242 -7.36 13.62 -5.83
C LEU A 242 -7.18 12.14 -5.42
N VAL A 243 -5.95 11.62 -5.45
CA VAL A 243 -5.66 10.23 -5.09
C VAL A 243 -5.67 10.08 -3.57
N GLN A 244 -5.06 11.03 -2.86
CA GLN A 244 -5.04 11.04 -1.40
C GLN A 244 -6.45 11.24 -0.81
N GLU A 245 -7.27 12.09 -1.43
CA GLU A 245 -8.68 12.29 -1.10
C GLU A 245 -9.50 11.01 -1.34
N ASP A 246 -9.27 10.31 -2.47
CA ASP A 246 -9.95 9.06 -2.76
C ASP A 246 -9.61 7.95 -1.75
N LEU A 247 -8.33 7.79 -1.42
CA LEU A 247 -7.86 6.85 -0.40
C LEU A 247 -8.44 7.19 0.99
N SER A 248 -8.42 8.47 1.36
CA SER A 248 -8.99 8.94 2.63
C SER A 248 -10.51 8.71 2.68
N LYS A 249 -11.20 8.95 1.55
CA LYS A 249 -12.63 8.75 1.43
C LYS A 249 -13.01 7.28 1.65
N HIS A 250 -12.23 6.36 1.07
CA HIS A 250 -12.50 4.93 1.08
C HIS A 250 -11.76 4.14 2.18
N THR A 251 -11.12 4.83 3.13
CA THR A 251 -10.31 4.19 4.17
C THR A 251 -11.11 3.16 4.98
N MET A 252 -12.38 3.43 5.29
CA MET A 252 -13.21 2.50 6.05
C MET A 252 -13.66 1.30 5.21
N GLU A 253 -13.94 1.47 3.91
CA GLU A 253 -14.16 0.33 3.00
C GLU A 253 -12.91 -0.56 2.89
N ILE A 254 -11.72 0.04 2.77
CA ILE A 254 -10.45 -0.69 2.70
C ILE A 254 -10.23 -1.52 3.97
N ILE A 255 -10.45 -0.92 5.14
CA ILE A 255 -10.36 -1.61 6.44
C ILE A 255 -11.43 -2.71 6.53
N ALA A 256 -12.66 -2.45 6.14
CA ALA A 256 -13.74 -3.43 6.20
C ALA A 256 -13.43 -4.65 5.31
N MET A 257 -12.94 -4.43 4.10
CA MET A 257 -12.57 -5.50 3.18
C MET A 257 -11.36 -6.31 3.66
N ARG A 258 -10.38 -5.66 4.33
CA ARG A 258 -9.28 -6.36 5.02
C ARG A 258 -9.81 -7.33 6.07
N GLU A 259 -10.75 -6.89 6.91
CA GLU A 259 -11.32 -7.73 7.96
C GLU A 259 -12.19 -8.86 7.39
N LEU A 260 -12.91 -8.62 6.28
CA LEU A 260 -13.61 -9.67 5.52
C LEU A 260 -12.65 -10.76 5.04
N TYR A 261 -11.51 -10.39 4.47
CA TYR A 261 -10.50 -11.35 4.00
C TYR A 261 -9.95 -12.23 5.14
N ARG A 262 -9.96 -11.71 6.37
CA ARG A 262 -9.52 -12.42 7.57
C ARG A 262 -10.65 -13.16 8.30
N ALA A 263 -11.85 -13.19 7.73
CA ALA A 263 -13.07 -13.71 8.36
C ALA A 263 -13.36 -13.06 9.74
N ASN A 264 -12.90 -11.83 9.96
CA ASN A 264 -13.17 -11.06 11.17
C ASN A 264 -14.47 -10.28 11.00
N TRP A 265 -15.59 -11.01 11.01
CA TRP A 265 -16.92 -10.48 10.70
C TRP A 265 -17.34 -9.32 11.59
N THR A 266 -16.98 -9.35 12.88
CA THR A 266 -17.32 -8.29 13.83
C THR A 266 -16.62 -6.97 13.49
N ALA A 267 -15.32 -7.01 13.21
CA ALA A 267 -14.58 -5.80 12.84
C ALA A 267 -15.00 -5.27 11.46
N ALA A 268 -15.29 -6.16 10.51
CA ALA A 268 -15.83 -5.79 9.20
C ALA A 268 -17.20 -5.10 9.34
N LEU A 269 -18.08 -5.62 10.21
CA LEU A 269 -19.39 -5.04 10.51
C LEU A 269 -19.25 -3.61 11.05
N GLU A 270 -18.35 -3.40 12.02
CA GLU A 270 -18.11 -2.08 12.60
C GLU A 270 -17.59 -1.09 11.55
N ALA A 271 -16.65 -1.52 10.71
CA ALA A 271 -16.08 -0.68 9.66
C ALA A 271 -17.12 -0.27 8.60
N TYR A 272 -17.92 -1.20 8.05
CA TYR A 272 -18.98 -0.86 7.09
C TYR A 272 -20.11 -0.01 7.70
N ARG A 273 -20.39 -0.14 9.01
CA ARG A 273 -21.32 0.78 9.69
C ARG A 273 -20.80 2.21 9.68
N LYS A 274 -19.49 2.42 9.87
CA LYS A 274 -18.88 3.75 9.74
C LYS A 274 -18.95 4.29 8.30
N VAL A 275 -18.87 3.42 7.30
CA VAL A 275 -19.13 3.79 5.90
C VAL A 275 -20.56 4.31 5.75
N LEU A 276 -21.57 3.58 6.24
CA LEU A 276 -22.97 4.00 6.16
C LEU A 276 -23.32 5.23 7.00
N GLN A 277 -22.59 5.50 8.08
CA GLN A 277 -22.74 6.75 8.83
C GLN A 277 -22.34 7.97 8.01
N LYS A 278 -21.36 7.82 7.11
CA LYS A 278 -20.88 8.89 6.22
C LYS A 278 -21.70 8.99 4.93
N ASP A 279 -22.14 7.85 4.41
CA ASP A 279 -22.98 7.73 3.22
C ASP A 279 -24.03 6.65 3.43
N SER A 280 -25.22 7.07 3.89
CA SER A 280 -26.31 6.16 4.21
C SER A 280 -26.94 5.48 2.99
N ALA A 281 -26.60 5.93 1.77
CA ALA A 281 -27.07 5.35 0.52
C ALA A 281 -25.99 4.51 -0.18
N ASN A 282 -24.88 4.19 0.51
CA ASN A 282 -23.83 3.35 -0.04
C ASN A 282 -24.31 1.90 -0.20
N ASN A 283 -24.84 1.62 -1.39
CA ASN A 283 -25.47 0.35 -1.72
C ASN A 283 -24.52 -0.85 -1.69
N GLU A 284 -23.21 -0.64 -1.81
CA GLU A 284 -22.20 -1.71 -1.74
C GLU A 284 -21.88 -2.04 -0.28
N ALA A 285 -21.75 -1.04 0.58
CA ALA A 285 -21.62 -1.25 2.02
C ALA A 285 -22.83 -1.99 2.60
N GLU A 286 -24.06 -1.64 2.17
CA GLU A 286 -25.27 -2.38 2.56
C GLU A 286 -25.22 -3.83 2.08
N ARG A 287 -24.86 -4.08 0.82
CA ARG A 287 -24.71 -5.45 0.31
C ARG A 287 -23.71 -6.26 1.15
N GLN A 288 -22.58 -5.66 1.51
CA GLN A 288 -21.55 -6.31 2.32
C GLN A 288 -22.01 -6.55 3.78
N LEU A 289 -22.76 -5.62 4.38
CA LEU A 289 -23.38 -5.84 5.68
C LEU A 289 -24.42 -6.96 5.64
N GLY A 290 -25.14 -7.12 4.52
CA GLY A 290 -25.97 -8.29 4.23
C GLY A 290 -25.16 -9.59 4.28
N ASN A 291 -24.05 -9.66 3.54
CA ASN A 291 -23.16 -10.84 3.51
C ASN A 291 -22.60 -11.16 4.90
N ILE A 292 -22.12 -10.15 5.63
CA ILE A 292 -21.60 -10.31 6.99
C ILE A 292 -22.70 -10.85 7.93
N SER A 293 -23.94 -10.37 7.78
CA SER A 293 -25.06 -10.81 8.59
C SER A 293 -25.44 -12.27 8.32
N ILE A 294 -25.29 -12.76 7.08
CA ILE A 294 -25.42 -14.19 6.75
C ILE A 294 -24.38 -15.03 7.52
N GLU A 295 -23.10 -14.62 7.49
CA GLU A 295 -22.03 -15.34 8.20
C GLU A 295 -22.26 -15.36 9.72
N LEU A 296 -22.81 -14.27 10.26
CA LEU A 296 -23.23 -14.16 11.66
C LEU A 296 -24.58 -14.84 11.96
N LYS A 297 -25.20 -15.50 10.97
CA LYS A 297 -26.51 -16.18 11.06
C LYS A 297 -27.66 -15.28 11.49
N ASN A 298 -27.53 -13.97 11.28
CA ASN A 298 -28.59 -12.99 11.50
C ASN A 298 -29.32 -12.72 10.18
N TYR A 299 -30.17 -13.68 9.80
CA TYR A 299 -30.81 -13.71 8.49
C TYR A 299 -31.80 -12.56 8.28
N GLU A 300 -32.54 -12.14 9.32
CA GLU A 300 -33.46 -11.00 9.23
C GLU A 300 -32.71 -9.70 8.94
N THR A 301 -31.61 -9.47 9.67
CA THR A 301 -30.75 -8.30 9.44
C THR A 301 -30.09 -8.36 8.06
N ALA A 302 -29.70 -9.54 7.59
CA ALA A 302 -29.17 -9.71 6.25
C ALA A 302 -30.20 -9.26 5.18
N LEU A 303 -31.45 -9.72 5.30
CA LEU A 303 -32.53 -9.36 4.40
C LEU A 303 -32.81 -7.85 4.39
N LEU A 304 -32.78 -7.19 5.55
CA LEU A 304 -32.91 -5.74 5.66
C LEU A 304 -31.85 -5.01 4.82
N TYR A 305 -30.58 -5.35 5.03
CA TYR A 305 -29.49 -4.72 4.29
C TYR A 305 -29.53 -5.01 2.78
N TYR A 306 -29.88 -6.23 2.39
CA TYR A 306 -30.03 -6.57 0.97
C TYR A 306 -31.16 -5.80 0.30
N ASN A 307 -32.29 -5.61 0.99
CA ASN A 307 -33.40 -4.82 0.46
C ASN A 307 -33.00 -3.36 0.30
N ASN A 308 -32.30 -2.77 1.27
CA ASN A 308 -31.80 -1.41 1.16
C ASN A 308 -30.78 -1.28 0.02
N ALA A 309 -29.84 -2.22 -0.11
CA ALA A 309 -28.85 -2.21 -1.18
C ALA A 309 -29.53 -2.19 -2.56
N LEU A 310 -30.58 -3.00 -2.76
CA LEU A 310 -31.36 -2.99 -4.00
C LEU A 310 -32.13 -1.68 -4.20
N ALA A 311 -32.71 -1.12 -3.14
CA ALA A 311 -33.43 0.15 -3.19
C ALA A 311 -32.49 1.32 -3.55
N HIS A 312 -31.25 1.30 -3.07
CA HIS A 312 -30.19 2.23 -3.42
C HIS A 312 -29.46 1.87 -4.73
N GLY A 313 -30.00 0.94 -5.52
CA GLY A 313 -29.55 0.69 -6.89
C GLY A 313 -28.35 -0.24 -7.05
N ASN A 314 -28.05 -1.11 -6.07
CA ASN A 314 -26.98 -2.09 -6.22
C ASN A 314 -27.22 -2.97 -7.47
N TRP A 315 -26.22 -3.05 -8.34
CA TRP A 315 -26.31 -3.74 -9.63
C TRP A 315 -26.17 -5.26 -9.51
N ARG A 316 -25.63 -5.78 -8.39
CA ARG A 316 -25.41 -7.23 -8.15
C ARG A 316 -26.69 -7.96 -7.74
N LYS A 317 -27.78 -7.72 -8.47
CA LYS A 317 -29.12 -8.25 -8.16
C LYS A 317 -29.14 -9.78 -8.04
N GLY A 318 -28.38 -10.48 -8.88
CA GLY A 318 -28.29 -11.94 -8.84
C GLY A 318 -27.58 -12.47 -7.59
N GLU A 319 -26.46 -11.85 -7.18
CA GLU A 319 -25.78 -12.23 -5.94
C GLU A 319 -26.67 -11.98 -4.72
N ILE A 320 -27.33 -10.82 -4.69
CA ILE A 320 -28.25 -10.47 -3.61
C ILE A 320 -29.42 -11.45 -3.55
N ALA A 321 -30.09 -11.75 -4.66
CA ALA A 321 -31.20 -12.70 -4.70
C ALA A 321 -30.79 -14.09 -4.21
N ARG A 322 -29.59 -14.56 -4.56
CA ARG A 322 -29.03 -15.83 -4.06
C ARG A 322 -28.86 -15.83 -2.54
N GLN A 323 -28.34 -14.75 -1.98
CA GLN A 323 -28.16 -14.63 -0.53
C GLN A 323 -29.49 -14.45 0.22
N LYS A 324 -30.43 -13.69 -0.35
CA LYS A 324 -31.80 -13.57 0.18
C LYS A 324 -32.54 -14.91 0.17
N LEU A 325 -32.40 -15.71 -0.89
CA LEU A 325 -32.95 -17.06 -0.96
C LEU A 325 -32.42 -17.94 0.17
N LEU A 326 -31.11 -17.93 0.40
CA LEU A 326 -30.51 -18.62 1.56
C LEU A 326 -31.12 -18.14 2.89
N ALA A 327 -31.21 -16.82 3.10
CA ALA A 327 -31.77 -16.25 4.32
C ALA A 327 -33.24 -16.64 4.54
N TYR A 328 -34.09 -16.51 3.53
CA TYR A 328 -35.51 -16.89 3.61
C TYR A 328 -35.68 -18.37 3.90
N THR A 329 -34.87 -19.23 3.28
CA THR A 329 -34.88 -20.67 3.57
C THR A 329 -34.51 -20.93 5.04
N LYS A 330 -33.49 -20.25 5.58
CA LYS A 330 -33.08 -20.42 6.98
C LYS A 330 -34.09 -19.88 8.00
N LEU A 331 -35.01 -19.03 7.55
CA LEU A 331 -36.14 -18.50 8.32
C LEU A 331 -37.44 -19.26 8.03
N ASP A 332 -37.39 -20.38 7.28
CA ASP A 332 -38.55 -21.16 6.84
C ASP A 332 -39.63 -20.35 6.09
N ASN A 333 -39.25 -19.23 5.47
CA ASN A 333 -40.14 -18.42 4.64
C ASN A 333 -40.09 -18.88 3.18
N ILE A 334 -40.78 -19.98 2.90
CA ILE A 334 -40.73 -20.66 1.59
C ILE A 334 -41.33 -19.80 0.47
N ASP A 335 -42.37 -19.01 0.74
CA ASP A 335 -43.00 -18.16 -0.28
C ASP A 335 -42.03 -17.09 -0.80
N ALA A 336 -41.36 -16.38 0.12
CA ALA A 336 -40.35 -15.39 -0.26
C ALA A 336 -39.13 -16.03 -0.94
N ALA A 337 -38.75 -17.23 -0.51
CA ALA A 337 -37.70 -18.00 -1.17
C ALA A 337 -38.03 -18.33 -2.64
N VAL A 338 -39.27 -18.76 -2.94
CA VAL A 338 -39.72 -19.01 -4.32
C VAL A 338 -39.62 -17.74 -5.18
N MET A 339 -39.96 -16.58 -4.62
CA MET A 339 -39.88 -15.30 -5.34
C MET A 339 -38.44 -14.93 -5.71
N GLU A 340 -37.47 -15.09 -4.80
CA GLU A 340 -36.05 -14.85 -5.12
C GLU A 340 -35.52 -15.86 -6.14
N MET A 341 -35.99 -17.11 -6.10
CA MET A 341 -35.65 -18.12 -7.10
C MET A 341 -36.13 -17.74 -8.50
N HIS A 342 -37.33 -17.13 -8.60
CA HIS A 342 -37.83 -16.62 -9.87
C HIS A 342 -36.94 -15.52 -10.44
N ILE A 343 -36.48 -14.59 -9.60
CA ILE A 343 -35.56 -13.52 -10.01
C ILE A 343 -34.27 -14.13 -10.58
N LEU A 344 -33.67 -15.11 -9.90
CA LEU A 344 -32.46 -15.82 -10.37
C LEU A 344 -32.68 -16.54 -11.71
N ASN A 345 -33.84 -17.16 -11.89
CA ASN A 345 -34.18 -17.85 -13.14
C ASN A 345 -34.31 -16.85 -14.30
N LYS A 346 -35.00 -15.71 -14.07
CA LYS A 346 -35.20 -14.68 -15.09
C LYS A 346 -33.89 -14.06 -15.60
N ILE A 347 -32.88 -13.95 -14.73
CA ILE A 347 -31.56 -13.41 -15.09
C ILE A 347 -30.57 -14.47 -15.60
N GLY A 348 -31.01 -15.74 -15.74
CA GLY A 348 -30.18 -16.83 -16.24
C GLY A 348 -29.04 -17.26 -15.30
N TRP A 349 -29.10 -16.86 -14.03
CA TRP A 349 -28.10 -17.23 -13.00
C TRP A 349 -28.53 -18.43 -12.17
N PHE A 350 -29.69 -19.00 -12.50
CA PHE A 350 -30.19 -20.20 -11.87
C PHE A 350 -29.60 -21.45 -12.52
N LYS A 351 -28.81 -22.21 -11.76
CA LYS A 351 -28.44 -23.60 -12.08
C LYS A 351 -28.73 -24.46 -10.86
N GLU A 352 -29.45 -25.56 -11.06
CA GLU A 352 -29.82 -26.50 -10.00
C GLU A 352 -28.59 -27.06 -9.25
N SER A 353 -27.44 -27.12 -9.92
CA SER A 353 -26.16 -27.56 -9.36
C SER A 353 -25.53 -26.60 -8.36
N ASP A 354 -25.92 -25.32 -8.35
CA ASP A 354 -25.15 -24.27 -7.68
C ASP A 354 -25.60 -24.02 -6.23
N TYR A 355 -26.66 -24.71 -5.76
CA TYR A 355 -27.15 -24.57 -4.40
C TYR A 355 -26.36 -25.45 -3.42
N ALA A 356 -25.61 -24.79 -2.53
CA ALA A 356 -24.92 -25.40 -1.37
C ALA A 356 -25.88 -26.01 -0.32
N GLY A 357 -27.18 -26.10 -0.64
CA GLY A 357 -28.22 -26.73 0.15
C GLY A 357 -29.20 -27.45 -0.78
N LYS A 358 -28.77 -28.56 -1.37
CA LYS A 358 -29.60 -29.41 -2.23
C LYS A 358 -30.95 -29.76 -1.58
N GLU A 359 -30.97 -29.94 -0.26
CA GLU A 359 -32.19 -30.20 0.53
C GLU A 359 -33.14 -29.00 0.60
N ALA A 360 -32.62 -27.79 0.86
CA ALA A 360 -33.40 -26.56 0.84
C ALA A 360 -34.05 -26.32 -0.51
N TYR A 361 -33.28 -26.50 -1.58
CA TYR A 361 -33.78 -26.41 -2.94
C TYR A 361 -34.88 -27.45 -3.22
N ILE A 362 -34.65 -28.71 -2.84
CA ILE A 362 -35.64 -29.79 -2.95
C ILE A 362 -36.93 -29.45 -2.20
N ASN A 363 -36.83 -28.87 -1.00
CA ASN A 363 -38.00 -28.48 -0.21
C ASN A 363 -38.78 -27.34 -0.87
N ILE A 364 -38.09 -26.36 -1.46
CA ILE A 364 -38.71 -25.27 -2.21
C ILE A 364 -39.44 -25.80 -3.43
N ILE A 365 -38.81 -26.61 -4.28
CA ILE A 365 -39.48 -27.13 -5.50
C ILE A 365 -40.64 -28.10 -5.20
N LYS A 366 -40.64 -28.73 -4.02
CA LYS A 366 -41.73 -29.58 -3.57
C LYS A 366 -42.88 -28.79 -2.92
N SER A 367 -42.65 -27.53 -2.57
CA SER A 367 -43.64 -26.70 -1.88
C SER A 367 -44.84 -26.38 -2.77
N GLU A 368 -46.02 -26.24 -2.14
CA GLU A 368 -47.22 -25.78 -2.83
C GLU A 368 -47.05 -24.38 -3.41
N ALA A 369 -46.25 -23.53 -2.77
CA ALA A 369 -45.89 -22.21 -3.26
C ALA A 369 -45.19 -22.27 -4.63
N TYR A 370 -44.21 -23.17 -4.78
CA TYR A 370 -43.53 -23.36 -6.06
C TYR A 370 -44.46 -23.96 -7.12
N LYS A 371 -45.31 -24.92 -6.75
CA LYS A 371 -46.30 -25.52 -7.67
C LYS A 371 -47.27 -24.47 -8.21
N LYS A 372 -47.82 -23.61 -7.35
CA LYS A 372 -48.66 -22.46 -7.73
C LYS A 372 -47.91 -21.54 -8.71
N PHE A 373 -46.69 -21.17 -8.34
CA PHE A 373 -45.82 -20.33 -9.15
C PHE A 373 -45.60 -20.87 -10.58
N ILE A 374 -45.28 -22.16 -10.76
CA ILE A 374 -45.06 -22.73 -12.11
C ILE A 374 -46.35 -22.98 -12.90
N THR A 375 -47.49 -23.11 -12.21
CA THR A 375 -48.79 -23.35 -12.86
C THR A 375 -49.56 -22.07 -13.20
N GLY A 376 -49.06 -20.90 -12.77
CA GLY A 376 -49.67 -19.60 -13.08
C GLY A 376 -50.96 -19.31 -12.29
N HIS A 377 -51.18 -20.06 -11.20
CA HIS A 377 -52.24 -19.85 -10.21
C HIS A 377 -51.69 -19.16 -8.98
#